data_AF-A0A1T5I0M2-F1
#
_entry.id   AF-A0A1T5I0M2-F1
#
_cell.length_a   1.000
_cell.length_b   1.000
_cell.length_c   1.000
_cell.angle_alpha   90.00
_cell.angle_beta   90.00
_cell.angle_gamma   90.00
#
_symmetry.space_group_name_H-M   'P 1'
#
loop_
_entity.id
_entity.type
_entity.pdbx_description
1 polymer ?
#
loop_
_entity_poly.entity_id
_entity_poly.type
_entity_poly.pdbx_seq_one_letter_code
_entity_poly.pdbx_strand_id
1 'polypeptide(L)'
;MIRENVFTPFATWSKPLVSEVAEAINLLKDNGYDAKQLTLATGLQEKNICNWTAKYKKEPLDVSSIPYPCWCFIAALIGRPNIATNGKVIEVDEIKRVLRLFKPSAFGSQNTFVCPTSDQFAKLIDSGLFAEMTTENIAALFNWKPENVTESLGAGKLPYLNWCLIMMMFGINIQKMALKDLDNEITINQ
;
A
#
# COMPACT_ATOMS: atom_id res chain seq x y z
N MET A 1 6.70 3.69 19.98
CA MET A 1 5.73 4.64 19.45
C MET A 1 6.27 5.19 18.15
N ILE A 2 5.52 5.00 17.06
CA ILE A 2 5.86 5.52 15.73
C ILE A 2 5.53 7.01 15.65
N ARG A 3 6.44 7.86 15.17
CA ARG A 3 6.21 9.31 15.07
C ARG A 3 5.14 9.64 14.03
N GLU A 4 4.28 10.63 14.31
CA GLU A 4 3.21 11.01 13.37
C GLU A 4 3.73 11.59 12.04
N ASN A 5 4.92 12.20 12.03
CA ASN A 5 5.51 12.76 10.81
C ASN A 5 6.02 11.71 9.80
N VAL A 6 5.99 10.42 10.14
CA VAL A 6 6.22 9.34 9.17
C VAL A 6 4.92 8.92 8.47
N PHE A 7 3.75 9.37 8.94
CA PHE A 7 2.44 9.12 8.34
C PHE A 7 1.92 10.32 7.53
N THR A 8 2.79 10.91 6.70
CA THR A 8 2.49 12.09 5.89
C THR A 8 2.72 11.85 4.39
N PRO A 9 2.18 12.72 3.51
CA PRO A 9 2.43 12.70 2.07
C PRO A 9 3.91 12.79 1.73
N PHE A 10 4.31 12.23 0.58
CA PHE A 10 5.71 12.15 0.19
C PHE A 10 6.47 13.48 0.27
N ALA A 11 5.85 14.58 -0.15
CA ALA A 11 6.45 15.91 -0.15
C ALA A 11 6.89 16.41 1.24
N THR A 12 6.24 15.92 2.30
CA THR A 12 6.53 16.28 3.70
C THR A 12 6.91 15.04 4.53
N TRP A 13 7.21 13.92 3.87
CA TRP A 13 7.46 12.65 4.53
C TRP A 13 8.82 12.62 5.20
N SER A 14 8.82 12.33 6.49
CA SER A 14 10.04 11.93 7.20
C SER A 14 10.21 10.43 7.08
N LYS A 15 11.36 9.98 6.59
CA LYS A 15 11.65 8.53 6.56
C LYS A 15 11.56 7.95 7.99
N PRO A 16 10.94 6.78 8.15
CA PRO A 16 10.86 6.11 9.44
C PRO A 16 12.24 5.60 9.86
N LEU A 17 12.45 5.52 11.17
CA LEU A 17 13.59 4.86 11.78
C LEU A 17 13.42 3.34 11.68
N VAL A 18 14.51 2.59 11.77
CA VAL A 18 14.47 1.12 11.78
C VAL A 18 13.62 0.58 12.92
N SER A 19 13.59 1.26 14.07
CA SER A 19 12.73 0.92 15.22
C SER A 19 11.24 1.11 14.92
N GLU A 20 10.88 2.17 14.19
CA GLU A 20 9.48 2.46 13.82
C GLU A 20 8.96 1.46 12.80
N VAL A 21 9.81 1.07 11.83
CA VAL A 21 9.46 -0.01 10.90
C VAL A 21 9.35 -1.34 11.66
N ALA A 22 10.26 -1.62 12.59
CA ALA A 22 10.18 -2.83 13.41
C ALA A 22 8.92 -2.87 14.28
N GLU A 23 8.49 -1.74 14.84
CA GLU A 23 7.25 -1.63 15.62
C GLU A 23 6.02 -1.95 14.76
N ALA A 24 5.93 -1.37 13.55
CA ALA A 24 4.86 -1.68 12.60
C ALA A 24 4.83 -3.18 12.20
N ILE A 25 5.99 -3.77 11.91
CA ILE A 25 6.10 -5.20 11.55
C ILE A 25 5.78 -6.09 12.75
N ASN A 26 6.20 -5.74 13.96
CA ASN A 26 5.87 -6.51 15.16
C ASN A 26 4.37 -6.46 15.44
N LEU A 27 3.70 -5.33 15.23
CA LEU A 27 2.25 -5.25 15.36
C LEU A 27 1.53 -6.21 14.40
N LEU A 28 1.98 -6.32 13.16
CA LEU A 28 1.46 -7.31 12.20
C LEU A 28 1.74 -8.74 12.65
N LYS A 29 2.94 -9.00 13.18
CA LYS A 29 3.34 -10.30 13.72
C LYS A 29 2.50 -10.73 14.91
N ASP A 30 2.21 -9.81 15.83
CA ASP A 30 1.40 -10.07 17.02
C ASP A 30 -0.06 -10.40 16.64
N ASN A 31 -0.49 -10.03 15.43
CA ASN A 31 -1.77 -10.39 14.82
C ASN A 31 -1.65 -11.59 13.85
N GLY A 32 -0.62 -12.42 13.99
CA GLY A 32 -0.48 -13.68 13.25
C GLY A 32 0.25 -13.59 11.91
N TYR A 33 0.71 -12.40 11.50
CA TYR A 33 1.46 -12.21 10.26
C TYR A 33 2.95 -12.06 10.52
N ASP A 34 3.62 -13.17 10.80
CA ASP A 34 5.09 -13.20 10.78
C ASP A 34 5.65 -12.84 9.38
N ALA A 35 6.98 -12.70 9.25
CA ALA A 35 7.58 -12.27 7.99
C ALA A 35 7.21 -13.17 6.79
N LYS A 36 7.07 -14.48 7.02
CA LYS A 36 6.69 -15.44 5.97
C LYS A 36 5.20 -15.29 5.60
N GLN A 37 4.33 -15.18 6.59
CA GLN A 37 2.91 -14.94 6.38
C GLN A 37 2.66 -13.59 5.69
N LEU A 38 3.38 -12.54 6.08
CA LEU A 38 3.35 -11.25 5.40
C LEU A 38 3.79 -11.38 3.94
N THR A 39 4.88 -12.09 3.66
CA THR A 39 5.30 -12.33 2.27
C THR A 39 4.21 -13.04 1.46
N LEU A 40 3.56 -14.06 2.01
CA LEU A 40 2.49 -14.78 1.32
C LEU A 40 1.23 -13.92 1.10
N ALA A 41 0.86 -13.11 2.09
CA ALA A 41 -0.33 -12.26 2.06
C ALA A 41 -0.16 -11.04 1.13
N THR A 42 1.05 -10.46 1.10
CA THR A 42 1.29 -9.13 0.52
C THR A 42 2.23 -9.12 -0.68
N GLY A 43 3.03 -10.17 -0.88
CA GLY A 43 4.10 -10.20 -1.87
C GLY A 43 5.36 -9.41 -1.47
N LEU A 44 5.40 -8.78 -0.29
CA LEU A 44 6.61 -8.16 0.23
C LEU A 44 7.67 -9.23 0.51
N GLN A 45 8.85 -9.09 -0.08
CA GLN A 45 9.91 -10.09 0.10
C GLN A 45 10.45 -10.05 1.53
N GLU A 46 10.53 -11.21 2.18
CA GLU A 46 11.08 -11.37 3.53
C GLU A 46 12.45 -10.70 3.68
N LYS A 47 13.33 -10.85 2.69
CA LYS A 47 14.66 -10.21 2.68
C LYS A 47 14.59 -8.68 2.83
N ASN A 48 13.57 -8.05 2.23
CA ASN A 48 13.40 -6.61 2.30
C ASN A 48 12.88 -6.20 3.68
N ILE A 49 11.91 -6.94 4.24
CA ILE A 49 11.40 -6.72 5.59
C ILE A 49 12.55 -6.84 6.62
N CYS A 50 13.37 -7.89 6.49
CA CYS A 50 14.56 -8.08 7.31
C CYS A 50 15.55 -6.91 7.17
N ASN A 51 15.79 -6.42 5.94
CA ASN A 51 16.67 -5.28 5.70
C ASN A 51 16.13 -3.97 6.30
N TRP A 52 14.83 -3.70 6.20
CA TRP A 52 14.22 -2.46 6.69
C TRP A 52 14.16 -2.37 8.21
N THR A 53 14.09 -3.52 8.87
CA THR A 53 14.11 -3.67 10.32
C THR A 53 15.50 -4.02 10.84
N ALA A 54 16.50 -4.19 9.96
CA ALA A 54 17.83 -4.61 10.36
C ALA A 54 18.40 -3.65 11.41
N LYS A 55 19.15 -4.20 12.36
CA LYS A 55 19.80 -3.45 13.43
C LYS A 55 18.85 -2.72 14.39
N TYR A 56 17.53 -2.89 14.35
CA TYR A 56 16.62 -2.19 15.28
C TYR A 56 16.95 -2.40 16.76
N LYS A 57 17.60 -3.53 17.13
CA LYS A 57 18.08 -3.80 18.49
C LYS A 57 19.41 -3.11 18.84
N LYS A 58 20.24 -2.79 17.85
CA LYS A 58 21.59 -2.23 18.03
C LYS A 58 21.63 -0.72 17.75
N GLU A 59 20.99 -0.29 16.68
CA GLU A 59 20.97 1.07 16.15
C GLU A 59 19.51 1.50 15.88
N PRO A 60 18.63 1.54 16.91
CA PRO A 60 17.19 1.78 16.73
C PRO A 60 16.83 3.11 16.09
N LEU A 61 17.73 4.10 16.19
CA LEU A 61 17.53 5.46 15.71
C LEU A 61 18.05 5.69 14.29
N ASP A 62 18.57 4.65 13.63
CA ASP A 62 18.98 4.74 12.23
C ASP A 62 17.77 4.89 11.32
N VAL A 63 17.92 5.67 10.24
CA VAL A 63 16.87 5.83 9.22
C VAL A 63 16.74 4.54 8.41
N SER A 64 15.52 4.02 8.29
CA SER A 64 15.25 2.82 7.51
C SER A 64 15.38 3.08 6.01
N SER A 65 15.80 2.05 5.27
CA SER A 65 15.89 2.06 3.81
C SER A 65 14.55 1.76 3.11
N ILE A 66 13.45 1.62 3.87
CA ILE A 66 12.12 1.33 3.32
C ILE A 66 11.68 2.36 2.26
N PRO A 67 11.25 1.92 1.06
CA PRO A 67 10.67 2.82 0.07
C PRO A 67 9.31 3.37 0.51
N TYR A 68 9.00 4.61 0.12
CA TYR A 68 7.74 5.26 0.47
C TYR A 68 6.47 4.44 0.13
N PRO A 69 6.33 3.81 -1.06
CA PRO A 69 5.17 2.97 -1.37
C PRO A 69 5.01 1.79 -0.41
N CYS A 70 6.12 1.18 -0.01
CA CYS A 70 6.11 0.06 0.94
C CYS A 70 5.69 0.53 2.32
N TRP A 71 6.11 1.74 2.72
CA TRP A 71 5.67 2.35 3.97
C TRP A 71 4.18 2.72 3.95
N CYS A 72 3.67 3.34 2.87
CA CYS A 72 2.24 3.60 2.69
C CYS A 72 1.41 2.32 2.81
N PHE A 73 1.90 1.24 2.20
CA PHE A 73 1.23 -0.05 2.24
C PHE A 73 1.25 -0.65 3.65
N ILE A 74 2.40 -0.69 4.33
CA ILE A 74 2.50 -1.19 5.72
C ILE A 74 1.66 -0.34 6.68
N ALA A 75 1.68 0.99 6.54
CA ALA A 75 0.85 1.90 7.32
C ALA A 75 -0.64 1.57 7.16
N ALA A 76 -1.09 1.29 5.93
CA ALA A 76 -2.46 0.87 5.69
C ALA A 76 -2.81 -0.47 6.38
N LEU A 77 -1.88 -1.43 6.39
CA LEU A 77 -2.07 -2.72 7.05
C LEU A 77 -2.21 -2.61 8.58
N ILE A 78 -1.64 -1.56 9.18
CA ILE A 78 -1.71 -1.30 10.63
C ILE A 78 -2.74 -0.22 11.00
N GLY A 79 -3.72 0.04 10.13
CA GLY A 79 -4.84 0.93 10.43
C GLY A 79 -4.57 2.42 10.18
N ARG A 80 -3.53 2.77 9.41
CA ARG A 80 -3.24 4.13 8.93
C ARG A 80 -3.29 4.18 7.39
N PRO A 81 -4.47 4.01 6.76
CA PRO A 81 -4.59 4.07 5.31
C PRO A 81 -4.42 5.51 4.79
N ASN A 82 -4.17 5.65 3.48
CA ASN A 82 -4.20 6.92 2.76
C ASN A 82 -3.24 8.01 3.28
N ILE A 83 -2.10 7.64 3.87
CA ILE A 83 -1.11 8.65 4.32
C ILE A 83 -0.58 9.52 3.17
N ALA A 84 -0.57 8.99 1.94
CA ALA A 84 -0.18 9.74 0.74
C ALA A 84 -1.11 10.93 0.43
N THR A 85 -2.37 10.87 0.90
CA THR A 85 -3.41 11.87 0.68
C THR A 85 -3.91 12.49 1.99
N ASN A 86 -3.14 12.41 3.08
CA ASN A 86 -3.55 12.85 4.42
C ASN A 86 -4.88 12.22 4.88
N GLY A 87 -5.08 10.94 4.59
CA GLY A 87 -6.29 10.18 4.94
C GLY A 87 -7.47 10.41 4.00
N LYS A 88 -7.36 11.31 3.01
CA LYS A 88 -8.45 11.59 2.07
C LYS A 88 -8.62 10.46 1.05
N VAL A 89 -9.86 10.23 0.65
CA VAL A 89 -10.24 9.32 -0.43
C VAL A 89 -10.85 10.11 -1.57
N ILE A 90 -10.80 9.56 -2.78
CA ILE A 90 -11.55 10.05 -3.93
C ILE A 90 -13.02 9.83 -3.64
N GLU A 91 -13.79 10.91 -3.67
CA GLU A 91 -15.23 10.85 -3.49
C GLU A 91 -15.88 10.21 -4.72
N VAL A 92 -16.67 9.16 -4.47
CA VAL A 92 -17.39 8.44 -5.51
C VAL A 92 -18.84 8.26 -5.07
N ASP A 93 -19.78 8.63 -5.94
CA ASP A 93 -21.22 8.46 -5.65
C ASP A 93 -21.55 7.00 -5.31
N GLU A 94 -20.94 6.07 -6.05
CA GLU A 94 -21.11 4.63 -5.86
C GLU A 94 -19.80 3.88 -6.10
N ILE A 95 -19.12 3.43 -5.04
CA ILE A 95 -17.90 2.61 -5.14
C ILE A 95 -18.10 1.36 -6.01
N LYS A 96 -19.31 0.81 -6.04
CA LYS A 96 -19.70 -0.33 -6.89
C LYS A 96 -19.41 -0.08 -8.37
N ARG A 97 -19.48 1.16 -8.85
CA ARG A 97 -19.15 1.50 -10.24
C ARG A 97 -17.68 1.26 -10.54
N VAL A 98 -16.78 1.69 -9.64
CA VAL A 98 -15.34 1.42 -9.73
C VAL A 98 -15.08 -0.08 -9.67
N LEU A 99 -15.68 -0.78 -8.70
CA LEU A 99 -15.46 -2.22 -8.53
C LEU A 99 -15.90 -3.04 -9.76
N ARG A 100 -16.99 -2.64 -10.43
CA ARG A 100 -17.52 -3.32 -11.63
C ARG A 100 -16.63 -3.20 -12.86
N LEU A 101 -15.64 -2.30 -12.88
CA LEU A 101 -14.67 -2.21 -13.96
C LEU A 101 -13.70 -3.42 -13.97
N PHE A 102 -13.56 -4.08 -12.82
CA PHE A 102 -12.57 -5.12 -12.59
C PHE A 102 -13.22 -6.47 -12.27
N LYS A 103 -12.47 -7.54 -12.53
CA LYS A 103 -12.88 -8.89 -12.12
C LYS A 103 -12.71 -9.01 -10.60
N PRO A 104 -13.51 -9.84 -9.90
CA PRO A 104 -13.36 -10.06 -8.46
C PRO A 104 -11.94 -10.45 -8.03
N SER A 105 -11.21 -11.18 -8.89
CA SER A 105 -9.81 -11.57 -8.68
C SER A 105 -8.84 -10.39 -8.58
N ALA A 106 -9.21 -9.19 -9.03
CA ALA A 106 -8.41 -7.98 -8.84
C ALA A 106 -8.42 -7.51 -7.37
N PHE A 107 -9.39 -7.95 -6.57
CA PHE A 107 -9.54 -7.56 -5.15
C PHE A 107 -9.18 -8.70 -4.19
N GLY A 108 -8.50 -9.74 -4.69
CA GLY A 108 -8.02 -10.84 -3.86
C GLY A 108 -6.74 -10.49 -3.10
N SER A 109 -6.35 -11.36 -2.18
CA SER A 109 -5.00 -11.37 -1.60
C SER A 109 -3.97 -11.74 -2.67
N GLN A 110 -2.69 -11.49 -2.41
CA GLN A 110 -1.58 -11.71 -3.36
C GLN A 110 -1.64 -13.05 -4.12
N ASN A 111 -1.96 -14.15 -3.43
CA ASN A 111 -2.03 -15.49 -4.03
C ASN A 111 -3.22 -15.72 -4.99
N THR A 112 -4.26 -14.92 -4.86
CA THR A 112 -5.49 -14.98 -5.70
C THR A 112 -5.61 -13.79 -6.64
N PHE A 113 -4.69 -12.83 -6.52
CA PHE A 113 -4.68 -11.62 -7.30
C PHE A 113 -4.43 -11.93 -8.77
N VAL A 114 -5.30 -11.42 -9.62
CA VAL A 114 -5.08 -11.36 -11.08
C VAL A 114 -5.08 -9.90 -11.47
N CYS A 115 -3.95 -9.44 -11.99
CA CYS A 115 -3.79 -8.06 -12.45
C CYS A 115 -4.87 -7.70 -13.48
N PRO A 116 -5.51 -6.51 -13.34
CA PRO A 116 -6.33 -5.96 -14.40
C PRO A 116 -5.56 -5.87 -15.73
N THR A 117 -6.30 -5.99 -16.83
CA THR A 117 -5.74 -5.78 -18.18
C THR A 117 -5.52 -4.29 -18.45
N SER A 118 -4.72 -3.98 -19.49
CA SER A 118 -4.56 -2.61 -20.00
C SER A 118 -5.91 -1.92 -20.24
N ASP A 119 -6.85 -2.61 -20.88
CA ASP A 119 -8.19 -2.10 -21.18
C ASP A 119 -9.01 -1.83 -19.92
N GLN A 120 -8.78 -2.58 -18.84
CA GLN A 120 -9.45 -2.33 -17.56
C GLN A 120 -8.81 -1.14 -16.83
N PHE A 121 -7.48 -1.00 -16.90
CA PHE A 121 -6.81 0.18 -16.35
C PHE A 121 -7.25 1.46 -17.04
N ALA A 122 -7.34 1.47 -18.38
CA ALA A 122 -7.75 2.64 -19.16
C ALA A 122 -9.21 3.10 -18.90
N LYS A 123 -10.05 2.26 -18.29
CA LYS A 123 -11.40 2.65 -17.86
C LYS A 123 -11.41 3.45 -16.55
N LEU A 124 -10.30 3.46 -15.83
CA LEU A 124 -10.17 4.11 -14.53
C LEU A 124 -9.11 5.21 -14.58
N ILE A 125 -7.89 4.84 -14.94
CA ILE A 125 -6.71 5.72 -14.94
C ILE A 125 -6.64 6.44 -16.30
N ASP A 126 -6.42 7.75 -16.27
CA ASP A 126 -6.39 8.65 -17.43
C ASP A 126 -7.70 8.67 -18.25
N SER A 127 -8.79 8.14 -17.68
CA SER A 127 -10.10 8.03 -18.33
C SER A 127 -10.93 9.32 -18.32
N GLY A 128 -10.55 10.28 -17.47
CA GLY A 128 -11.34 11.46 -17.14
C GLY A 128 -12.52 11.20 -16.18
N LEU A 129 -12.71 9.96 -15.72
CA LEU A 129 -13.78 9.62 -14.77
C LEU A 129 -13.57 10.27 -13.40
N PHE A 130 -12.32 10.34 -12.93
CA PHE A 130 -11.92 11.02 -11.70
C PHE A 130 -10.69 11.88 -12.01
N ALA A 131 -10.73 13.16 -11.65
CA ALA A 131 -9.68 14.12 -12.00
C ALA A 131 -8.33 13.77 -11.37
N GLU A 132 -8.36 13.11 -10.21
CA GLU A 132 -7.20 12.67 -9.43
C GLU A 132 -6.59 11.37 -9.96
N MET A 133 -7.29 10.64 -10.83
CA MET A 133 -6.86 9.33 -11.33
C MET A 133 -6.06 9.45 -12.62
N THR A 134 -4.98 10.24 -12.57
CA THR A 134 -4.01 10.29 -13.66
C THR A 134 -2.74 9.54 -13.34
N THR A 135 -2.05 9.05 -14.37
CA THR A 135 -0.76 8.37 -14.20
C THR A 135 0.24 9.30 -13.49
N GLU A 136 0.29 10.58 -13.85
CA GLU A 136 1.18 11.57 -13.24
C GLU A 136 0.86 11.78 -11.76
N ASN A 137 -0.42 11.91 -11.40
CA ASN A 137 -0.81 12.15 -10.02
C ASN A 137 -0.52 10.92 -9.14
N ILE A 138 -0.87 9.72 -9.62
CA ILE A 138 -0.58 8.47 -8.90
C ILE A 138 0.94 8.31 -8.70
N ALA A 139 1.72 8.58 -9.75
CA ALA A 139 3.17 8.51 -9.66
C ALA A 139 3.74 9.52 -8.65
N ALA A 140 3.24 10.76 -8.66
CA ALA A 140 3.65 11.78 -7.70
C ALA A 140 3.29 11.41 -6.26
N LEU A 141 2.07 10.92 -6.02
CA LEU A 141 1.59 10.54 -4.69
C LEU A 141 2.47 9.46 -4.05
N PHE A 142 2.90 8.47 -4.82
CA PHE A 142 3.67 7.34 -4.29
C PHE A 142 5.18 7.43 -4.58
N ASN A 143 5.66 8.56 -5.12
CA ASN A 143 7.06 8.72 -5.54
C ASN A 143 7.52 7.61 -6.50
N TRP A 144 6.68 7.31 -7.49
CA TRP A 144 7.01 6.44 -8.61
C TRP A 144 7.53 7.26 -9.80
N LYS A 145 8.24 6.57 -10.70
CA LYS A 145 8.56 7.13 -12.01
C LYS A 145 7.33 6.99 -12.92
N PRO A 146 6.79 8.08 -13.48
CA PRO A 146 5.61 8.02 -14.34
C PRO A 146 5.77 7.01 -15.49
N GLU A 147 6.96 6.94 -16.10
CA GLU A 147 7.23 6.06 -17.23
C GLU A 147 7.04 4.59 -16.88
N ASN A 148 7.49 4.18 -15.68
CA ASN A 148 7.32 2.81 -15.19
C ASN A 148 5.86 2.49 -14.90
N VAL A 149 5.07 3.48 -14.46
CA VAL A 149 3.63 3.32 -14.22
C VAL A 149 2.93 3.14 -15.56
N THR A 150 3.18 4.03 -16.52
CA THR A 150 2.63 3.94 -17.88
C THR A 150 2.94 2.59 -18.53
N GLU A 151 4.19 2.13 -18.47
CA GLU A 151 4.60 0.84 -19.01
C GLU A 151 3.84 -0.32 -18.33
N SER A 152 3.75 -0.30 -16.99
CA SER A 152 3.07 -1.35 -16.22
C SER A 152 1.56 -1.42 -16.53
N LEU A 153 0.92 -0.25 -16.68
CA LEU A 153 -0.50 -0.16 -17.03
C LEU A 153 -0.74 -0.63 -18.47
N GLY A 154 0.08 -0.16 -19.42
CA GLY A 154 -0.01 -0.57 -20.83
C GLY A 154 0.26 -2.06 -21.04
N ALA A 155 1.15 -2.66 -20.24
CA ALA A 155 1.42 -4.10 -20.28
C ALA A 155 0.40 -4.96 -19.52
N GLY A 156 -0.51 -4.36 -18.73
CA GLY A 156 -1.42 -5.10 -17.86
C GLY A 156 -0.69 -5.90 -16.77
N LYS A 157 0.43 -5.37 -16.25
CA LYS A 157 1.35 -6.05 -15.32
C LYS A 157 1.71 -5.20 -14.11
N LEU A 158 0.73 -4.46 -13.58
CA LEU A 158 0.94 -3.67 -12.37
C LEU A 158 1.20 -4.60 -11.16
N PRO A 159 2.26 -4.36 -10.37
CA PRO A 159 2.51 -5.12 -9.14
C PRO A 159 1.33 -5.02 -8.17
N TYR A 160 1.02 -6.10 -7.45
CA TYR A 160 -0.08 -6.15 -6.50
C TYR A 160 -0.04 -5.03 -5.45
N LEU A 161 1.14 -4.75 -4.88
CA LEU A 161 1.32 -3.66 -3.92
C LEU A 161 0.89 -2.31 -4.53
N ASN A 162 1.28 -2.05 -5.77
CA ASN A 162 0.92 -0.81 -6.45
C ASN A 162 -0.59 -0.76 -6.70
N TRP A 163 -1.20 -1.89 -7.08
CA TRP A 163 -2.65 -1.98 -7.23
C TRP A 163 -3.39 -1.72 -5.91
N CYS A 164 -2.91 -2.28 -4.79
CA CYS A 164 -3.44 -2.03 -3.47
C CYS A 164 -3.44 -0.54 -3.11
N LEU A 165 -2.34 0.15 -3.40
CA LEU A 165 -2.21 1.58 -3.15
C LEU A 165 -3.21 2.40 -3.98
N ILE A 166 -3.43 2.04 -5.25
CA ILE A 166 -4.45 2.69 -6.09
C ILE A 166 -5.85 2.43 -5.53
N MET A 167 -6.16 1.19 -5.13
CA MET A 167 -7.48 0.85 -4.57
C MET A 167 -7.75 1.57 -3.25
N MET A 168 -6.72 1.79 -2.42
CA MET A 168 -6.83 2.56 -1.17
C MET A 168 -7.34 3.98 -1.39
N MET A 169 -6.99 4.60 -2.52
CA MET A 169 -7.42 5.96 -2.86
C MET A 169 -8.95 6.05 -2.95
N PHE A 170 -9.66 4.95 -3.18
CA PHE A 170 -11.13 4.87 -3.19
C PHE A 170 -11.73 4.42 -1.84
N GLY A 171 -10.94 4.39 -0.77
CA GLY A 171 -11.39 3.94 0.55
C GLY A 171 -11.57 2.42 0.68
N ILE A 172 -11.05 1.64 -0.27
CA ILE A 172 -11.05 0.17 -0.16
C ILE A 172 -10.17 -0.22 1.03
N ASN A 173 -10.65 -1.12 1.89
CA ASN A 173 -9.90 -1.57 3.06
C ASN A 173 -8.84 -2.61 2.65
N ILE A 174 -7.58 -2.18 2.62
CA ILE A 174 -6.44 -3.00 2.17
C ILE A 174 -6.09 -4.07 3.18
N GLN A 175 -6.31 -3.80 4.46
CA GLN A 175 -6.09 -4.76 5.53
C GLN A 175 -7.00 -5.99 5.28
N LYS A 176 -8.29 -5.79 5.02
CA LYS A 176 -9.22 -6.88 4.66
C LYS A 176 -8.90 -7.54 3.32
N MET A 177 -8.32 -6.78 2.38
CA MET A 177 -7.96 -7.30 1.06
C MET A 177 -6.72 -8.19 1.10
N ALA A 178 -5.70 -7.80 1.85
CA ALA A 178 -4.40 -8.47 1.90
C ALA A 178 -4.30 -9.49 3.04
N LEU A 179 -4.84 -9.17 4.22
CA LEU A 179 -4.71 -9.96 5.45
C LEU A 179 -6.00 -10.78 5.66
N LYS A 180 -5.95 -12.05 5.28
CA LYS A 180 -7.06 -13.02 5.46
C LYS A 180 -7.12 -13.51 6.91
N ASP A 181 -8.33 -13.73 7.41
CA ASP A 181 -8.57 -14.32 8.73
C ASP A 181 -8.17 -13.44 9.93
N LEU A 182 -8.25 -12.11 9.77
CA LEU A 182 -8.18 -11.20 10.90
C LEU A 182 -9.43 -11.32 11.78
N ASP A 183 -9.24 -11.75 13.03
CA ASP A 183 -10.30 -11.77 14.04
C ASP A 183 -10.79 -10.35 14.40
N ASN A 184 -9.89 -9.36 14.36
CA ASN A 184 -10.17 -7.96 14.64
C ASN A 184 -9.34 -7.04 13.71
N GLU A 185 -9.80 -5.80 13.49
CA GLU A 185 -9.01 -4.81 12.75
C GLU A 185 -7.74 -4.44 13.52
N ILE A 186 -6.59 -4.48 12.84
CA ILE A 186 -5.33 -4.02 13.45
C ILE A 186 -5.35 -2.50 13.48
N THR A 187 -5.31 -1.93 14.67
CA THR A 187 -5.18 -0.49 14.89
C THR A 187 -3.86 -0.21 15.59
N ILE A 188 -3.15 0.84 15.16
CA ILE A 188 -2.13 1.46 16.01
C ILE A 188 -2.86 2.02 17.24
N ASN A 189 -2.64 1.41 18.40
CA ASN A 189 -2.97 2.00 19.68
C ASN A 189 -2.03 3.21 19.86
N GLN A 190 -2.61 4.40 20.00
CA GLN A 190 -1.87 5.62 20.36
C GLN A 190 -1.53 5.63 21.84
#